data_AF-A0A1F9S258-F1
#
_entry.id   AF-A0A1F9S258-F1
#
_cell.length_a   1.000
_cell.length_b   1.000
_cell.length_c   1.000
_cell.angle_alpha   90.00
_cell.angle_beta   90.00
_cell.angle_gamma   90.00
#
_symmetry.space_group_name_H-M   'P 1'
#
loop_
_entity.id
_entity.type
_entity.pdbx_description
1 polymer ?
#
loop_
_entity_poly.entity_id
_entity_poly.type
_entity_poly.pdbx_seq_one_letter_code
_entity_poly.pdbx_strand_id
1 'polypeptide(L)'
;MVEKFSRELKLDAAQKDAVRAVLESRRESMRAFKKETGARFDEIRLSMDSEIKKVLTPEQQKAFDAMHERMAARRRRAEER
;
A
#
# COMPACT_ATOMS: atom_id res chain seq x y z
N MET A 1 -2.89 6.93 13.32
CA MET A 1 -2.41 5.93 14.29
C MET A 1 -2.55 6.44 15.72
N VAL A 2 -2.03 7.63 16.05
CA VAL A 2 -2.24 8.29 17.36
C VAL A 2 -3.72 8.39 17.76
N GLU A 3 -4.61 8.79 16.86
CA GLU A 3 -6.06 8.88 17.15
C GLU A 3 -6.71 7.53 17.46
N LYS A 4 -6.24 6.45 16.81
CA LYS A 4 -6.70 5.09 17.10
C LYS A 4 -6.27 4.68 18.51
N PHE A 5 -4.99 4.86 18.84
CA PHE A 5 -4.45 4.53 20.16
C PHE A 5 -5.05 5.40 21.26
N SER A 6 -5.32 6.68 20.97
CA SER A 6 -5.99 7.60 21.89
C SER A 6 -7.37 7.10 22.29
N ARG A 7 -8.17 6.62 21.32
CA ARG A 7 -9.51 6.10 21.56
C ARG A 7 -9.50 4.75 22.28
N GLU A 8 -8.62 3.84 21.86
CA GLU A 8 -8.58 2.46 22.37
C GLU A 8 -7.88 2.34 23.74
N LEU A 9 -6.86 3.15 23.99
CA LEU A 9 -6.04 3.11 25.21
C LEU A 9 -6.33 4.26 26.17
N LYS A 10 -7.26 5.16 25.81
CA LYS A 10 -7.64 6.35 26.59
C LYS A 10 -6.43 7.21 26.98
N LEU A 11 -5.57 7.51 26.02
CA LEU A 11 -4.34 8.26 26.25
C LEU A 11 -4.64 9.68 26.74
N ASP A 12 -3.91 10.13 27.76
CA ASP A 12 -3.87 11.52 28.19
C ASP A 12 -3.05 12.40 27.21
N ALA A 13 -3.02 13.72 27.46
CA ALA A 13 -2.33 14.66 26.57
C ALA A 13 -0.82 14.39 26.45
N ALA A 14 -0.14 14.12 27.57
CA ALA A 14 1.29 13.86 27.59
C ALA A 14 1.63 12.55 26.86
N GLN A 15 0.80 11.52 27.05
CA GLN A 15 0.93 10.25 26.35
C GLN A 15 0.71 10.39 24.84
N LYS A 16 -0.27 11.19 24.40
CA LYS A 16 -0.47 11.46 22.96
C LYS A 16 0.74 12.12 22.32
N ASP A 17 1.35 13.10 23.00
CA ASP A 17 2.53 13.78 22.49
C ASP A 17 3.75 12.86 22.43
N ALA A 18 3.95 12.04 23.46
CA ALA A 18 5.01 11.02 23.46
C ALA A 18 4.83 10.02 22.30
N VAL A 19 3.61 9.48 22.09
CA VAL A 19 3.33 8.56 20.99
C VAL A 19 3.53 9.25 19.63
N ARG A 20 3.13 10.53 19.50
CA ARG A 20 3.36 11.30 18.26
C ARG A 20 4.85 11.44 17.98
N ALA A 21 5.66 11.78 18.98
CA ALA A 21 7.11 11.91 18.83
C ALA A 21 7.77 10.58 18.41
N VAL A 22 7.36 9.46 19.03
CA VAL A 22 7.83 8.12 18.66
C VAL A 22 7.52 7.82 17.18
N LEU A 23 6.28 8.04 16.74
CA LEU A 23 5.89 7.76 15.36
C LEU A 23 6.61 8.67 14.35
N GLU A 24 6.77 9.96 14.65
CA GLU A 24 7.47 10.90 13.77
C GLU A 24 8.96 10.55 13.65
N SER A 25 9.63 10.17 14.75
CA SER A 25 11.03 9.72 14.71
C SER A 25 11.28 8.49 13.84
N ARG A 26 10.24 7.70 13.54
CA ARG A 26 10.32 6.48 12.71
C ARG A 26 9.73 6.68 11.31
N ARG A 27 9.19 7.86 11.03
CA ARG A 27 8.45 8.14 9.78
C ARG A 27 9.29 7.91 8.54
N GLU A 28 10.54 8.35 8.55
CA GLU A 28 11.45 8.18 7.42
C GLU A 28 11.84 6.72 7.20
N SER A 29 12.15 5.98 8.26
CA SER A 29 12.44 4.54 8.17
C SER A 29 11.25 3.76 7.59
N MET A 30 10.03 4.07 8.03
CA MET A 30 8.82 3.46 7.47
C MET A 30 8.62 3.83 5.99
N ARG A 31 8.89 5.09 5.60
CA ARG A 31 8.80 5.53 4.21
C ARG A 31 9.83 4.83 3.31
N ALA A 32 11.07 4.73 3.77
CA ALA A 32 12.14 4.03 3.08
C ALA A 32 11.79 2.55 2.88
N PHE A 33 11.38 1.87 3.95
CA PHE A 33 10.94 0.47 3.89
C PHE A 33 9.77 0.28 2.93
N LYS A 34 8.75 1.15 2.99
CA LYS A 34 7.60 1.09 2.06
C LYS A 34 8.05 1.26 0.60
N LYS A 35 8.99 2.15 0.31
CA LYS A 35 9.51 2.38 -1.04
C LYS A 35 10.26 1.15 -1.56
N GLU A 36 11.16 0.61 -0.75
CA GLU A 36 11.96 -0.57 -1.10
C GLU A 36 11.08 -1.81 -1.32
N THR A 37 10.21 -2.12 -0.36
CA THR A 37 9.32 -3.27 -0.45
C THR A 37 8.26 -3.11 -1.52
N GLY A 38 7.77 -1.89 -1.77
CA GLY A 38 6.85 -1.59 -2.86
C GLY A 38 7.45 -1.93 -4.22
N ALA A 39 8.69 -1.49 -4.50
CA ALA A 39 9.37 -1.78 -5.76
C ALA A 39 9.55 -3.29 -5.96
N ARG A 40 10.04 -4.00 -4.94
CA ARG A 40 10.24 -5.46 -5.00
C ARG A 40 8.92 -6.22 -5.19
N PHE A 41 7.85 -5.76 -4.55
CA PHE A 41 6.53 -6.35 -4.72
C PHE A 41 6.00 -6.14 -6.15
N ASP A 42 6.18 -4.95 -6.72
CA ASP A 42 5.77 -4.65 -8.09
C ASP A 42 6.54 -5.51 -9.11
N GLU A 43 7.83 -5.75 -8.91
CA GLU A 43 8.63 -6.65 -9.75
C GLU A 43 8.05 -8.07 -9.75
N ILE A 44 7.78 -8.63 -8.56
CA ILE A 44 7.18 -9.97 -8.43
C ILE A 44 5.81 -10.02 -9.11
N ARG A 45 4.99 -8.99 -8.90
CA ARG A 45 3.66 -8.89 -9.49
C ARG A 45 3.71 -8.85 -11.02
N LEU A 46 4.62 -8.07 -11.60
CA LEU A 46 4.81 -7.97 -13.05
C LEU A 46 5.29 -9.29 -13.66
N SER A 47 6.22 -9.99 -12.98
CA SER A 47 6.67 -11.31 -13.42
C SER A 47 5.51 -12.31 -13.42
N MET A 48 4.76 -12.37 -12.33
CA MET A 48 3.59 -13.24 -12.21
C MET A 48 2.51 -12.92 -13.25
N ASP A 49 2.22 -11.65 -13.49
CA ASP A 49 1.25 -11.23 -14.52
C ASP A 49 1.71 -11.69 -15.92
N SER A 50 3.01 -11.60 -16.23
CA SER A 50 3.58 -12.07 -17.49
C SER A 50 3.43 -13.58 -17.66
N GLU A 51 3.69 -14.34 -16.59
CA GLU A 51 3.52 -15.80 -16.58
C GLU A 51 2.05 -16.20 -16.75
N ILE A 52 1.14 -15.53 -16.05
CA ILE A 52 -0.31 -15.75 -16.18
C ILE A 52 -0.74 -15.49 -17.62
N LYS A 53 -0.33 -14.37 -18.24
CA LYS A 53 -0.72 -14.04 -19.62
C LYS A 53 -0.36 -15.13 -20.63
N LYS A 54 0.76 -15.83 -20.44
CA LYS A 54 1.21 -16.91 -21.35
C LYS A 54 0.25 -18.11 -21.39
N VAL A 55 -0.54 -18.32 -20.34
CA VAL A 55 -1.49 -19.44 -20.26
C VAL A 55 -2.94 -19.04 -20.57
N LEU A 56 -3.18 -17.76 -20.88
CA LEU A 56 -4.50 -17.22 -21.21
C LEU A 56 -4.74 -17.17 -22.71
N THR A 57 -5.99 -17.39 -23.14
CA THR A 57 -6.42 -17.11 -24.51
C THR A 57 -6.38 -15.60 -24.82
N PRO A 58 -6.34 -15.19 -26.10
CA PRO A 58 -6.34 -13.77 -26.46
C PRO A 58 -7.51 -12.97 -25.85
N GLU A 59 -8.70 -13.54 -25.77
CA GLU A 59 -9.88 -12.91 -25.16
C GLU A 59 -9.71 -12.76 -23.65
N GLN A 60 -9.14 -13.77 -22.98
CA GLN A 60 -8.87 -13.74 -21.55
C GLN A 60 -7.77 -12.73 -21.21
N GLN A 61 -6.74 -12.58 -22.06
CA GLN A 61 -5.71 -11.55 -21.89
C GLN A 61 -6.30 -10.14 -21.91
N LYS A 62 -7.23 -9.85 -22.85
CA LYS A 62 -7.95 -8.55 -22.87
C LYS A 62 -8.74 -8.30 -21.60
N ALA A 63 -9.43 -9.32 -21.08
CA ALA A 63 -10.18 -9.22 -19.84
C ALA A 63 -9.25 -9.01 -18.62
N PHE A 64 -8.10 -9.67 -18.61
CA PHE A 64 -7.06 -9.55 -17.59
C PHE A 64 -6.46 -8.14 -17.55
N ASP A 65 -6.16 -7.55 -18.70
CA ASP A 65 -5.66 -6.17 -18.80
C ASP A 65 -6.69 -5.15 -18.31
N ALA A 66 -7.96 -5.31 -18.71
CA ALA A 66 -9.04 -4.46 -18.21
C ALA A 66 -9.23 -4.58 -16.68
N MET A 67 -8.98 -5.77 -16.11
CA MET A 67 -9.02 -5.97 -14.66
C MET A 67 -7.92 -5.16 -13.96
N HIS A 68 -6.68 -5.21 -14.46
CA HIS A 68 -5.56 -4.45 -13.90
C HIS A 68 -5.77 -2.94 -13.98
N GLU A 69 -6.28 -2.43 -15.11
CA GLU A 69 -6.58 -1.00 -15.26
C GLU A 69 -7.64 -0.52 -14.25
N ARG A 70 -8.70 -1.29 -14.03
CA ARG A 70 -9.71 -0.98 -13.00
C ARG A 70 -9.10 -0.94 -11.60
N MET A 71 -8.20 -1.87 -11.29
CA MET A 71 -7.51 -1.90 -9.99
C MET A 71 -6.58 -0.71 -9.82
N ALA A 72 -5.81 -0.34 -10.85
CA ALA A 72 -4.94 0.83 -10.84
C ALA A 72 -5.74 2.13 -10.66
N ALA A 73 -6.87 2.27 -11.35
CA ALA A 73 -7.76 3.42 -11.19
C ALA A 73 -8.35 3.53 -9.77
N ARG A 74 -8.69 2.40 -9.14
CA ARG A 74 -9.15 2.38 -7.74
C ARG A 74 -8.05 2.81 -6.77
N ARG A 75 -6.80 2.38 -6.99
CA ARG A 75 -5.65 2.79 -6.16
C ARG A 75 -5.39 4.29 -6.26
N ARG A 76 -5.31 4.84 -7.47
CA ARG A 76 -5.11 6.30 -7.68
C ARG A 76 -6.17 7.14 -6.95
N ARG A 77 -7.45 6.76 -7.08
CA ARG A 77 -8.55 7.43 -6.37
C ARG A 77 -8.47 7.35 -4.85
N ALA A 78 -7.82 6.32 -4.30
CA ALA A 78 -7.62 6.17 -2.86
C ALA A 78 -6.40 6.96 -2.35
N GLU A 79 -5.43 7.23 -3.22
CA GLU A 79 -4.24 8.05 -2.92
C GLU A 79 -4.52 9.56 -3.04
N GLU A 80 -5.49 9.94 -3.88
CA GLU A 80 -5.97 11.32 -4.04
C GLU A 80 -6.93 11.78 -2.91
N ARG A 81 -7.30 10.88 -1.98
CA ARG A 81 -8.20 11.13 -0.83
C ARG A 81 -7.43 11.17 0.48
#